data_AF-A0A7K4B7B7-F1
#
_entry.id   AF-A0A7K4B7B7-F1
#
_cell.length_a   1.000
_cell.length_b   1.000
_cell.length_c   1.000
_cell.angle_alpha   90.00
_cell.angle_beta   90.00
_cell.angle_gamma   90.00
#
_symmetry.space_group_name_H-M   'P 1'
#
loop_
_entity.id
_entity.type
_entity.pdbx_description
1 polymer ?
#
loop_
_entity_poly.entity_id
_entity_poly.type
_entity_poly.pdbx_seq_one_letter_code
_entity_poly.pdbx_strand_id
1 'polypeptide(L)' 'MNTLIRVYRDGEWFVAVDLKTDVVDQGKTKDEAISRLKTGLAEHIAVLHEMTEKDPTS' A
#
# COMPACT_ATOMS: atom_id res chain seq x y z
N MET A 1 -6.00 -4.26 9.71
CA MET A 1 -5.01 -3.17 9.72
C MET A 1 -5.76 -1.85 9.67
N ASN A 2 -5.59 -0.98 10.68
CA ASN A 2 -6.10 0.39 10.59
C ASN A 2 -5.06 1.23 9.83
N THR A 3 -5.41 1.68 8.64
CA THR A 3 -4.60 2.57 7.79
C THR A 3 -5.39 3.83 7.53
N LEU A 4 -4.69 4.97 7.49
CA LEU A 4 -5.25 6.22 7.03
C LEU A 4 -4.86 6.40 5.57
N ILE A 5 -5.83 6.21 4.67
CA ILE A 5 -5.62 6.31 3.23
C ILE A 5 -5.99 7.71 2.76
N ARG A 6 -5.05 8.41 2.12
CA ARG A 6 -5.33 9.63 1.37
C ARG A 6 -5.58 9.28 -0.08
N VAL A 7 -6.71 9.74 -0.63
CA VAL A 7 -7.00 9.61 -2.07
C VAL A 7 -7.11 10.99 -2.70
N TYR A 8 -6.37 11.21 -3.78
CA TYR A 8 -6.46 12.42 -4.58
C TYR A 8 -6.50 12.08 -6.07
N ARG A 9 -6.90 13.06 -6.89
CA ARG A 9 -6.95 12.91 -8.34
C ARG A 9 -5.69 13.51 -8.95
N ASP A 10 -5.09 12.80 -9.88
CA ASP A 10 -3.95 13.24 -10.68
C ASP A 10 -4.23 12.95 -12.16
N GLY A 11 -4.65 13.98 -12.89
CA GLY A 11 -5.16 13.86 -14.26
C GLY A 11 -6.34 12.89 -14.37
N GLU A 12 -6.15 11.82 -15.14
CA GLU A 12 -7.13 10.75 -15.37
C GLU A 12 -7.12 9.66 -14.29
N TRP A 13 -6.23 9.76 -13.31
CA TRP A 13 -6.01 8.72 -12.30
C TRP A 13 -6.48 9.19 -10.93
N PHE A 14 -6.91 8.22 -10.13
CA PHE A 14 -7.03 8.35 -8.69
C PHE A 14 -5.82 7.68 -8.06
N VAL A 15 -5.15 8.40 -7.16
CA VAL A 15 -3.97 7.92 -6.45
C VAL A 15 -4.34 7.73 -4.99
N ALA A 16 -4.12 6.52 -4.48
CA ALA A 16 -4.34 6.15 -3.09
C ALA A 16 -2.98 5.94 -2.41
N VAL A 17 -2.81 6.57 -1.25
CA VAL A 17 -1.56 6.53 -0.47
C VAL A 17 -1.89 6.09 0.95
N ASP A 18 -1.24 5.03 1.43
CA ASP A 18 -1.21 4.73 2.87
C ASP A 18 -0.20 5.65 3.55
N LEU A 19 -0.69 6.56 4.40
CA LEU A 19 0.17 7.56 5.05
C LEU A 19 1.11 6.97 6.12
N LYS A 20 0.96 5.67 6.45
CA LYS A 20 1.83 5.00 7.42
C LYS A 20 3.04 4.34 6.76
N THR A 21 2.85 3.71 5.61
CA THR A 21 3.89 2.92 4.92
C THR A 21 4.42 3.60 3.66
N ASP A 22 3.81 4.70 3.24
CA ASP A 22 4.07 5.39 1.97
C ASP A 22 3.88 4.49 0.73
N VAL A 23 3.19 3.36 0.87
CA VAL A 23 2.76 2.55 -0.28
C VAL A 23 1.72 3.35 -1.06
N VAL A 24 1.91 3.38 -2.38
CA VAL A 24 1.08 4.13 -3.32
C VAL A 24 0.60 3.20 -4.43
N ASP A 25 -0.67 3.32 -4.80
CA ASP A 25 -1.21 2.72 -6.02
C ASP A 25 -2.24 3.64 -6.69
N GLN A 26 -2.58 3.36 -7.94
CA GLN A 26 -3.49 4.16 -8.75
C GLN A 26 -4.54 3.33 -9.49
N GLY A 27 -5.70 3.94 -9.73
CA GLY A 27 -6.81 3.36 -10.48
C GLY A 27 -7.57 4.40 -11.29
N LYS A 28 -8.39 3.95 -12.25
CA LYS A 28 -9.31 4.81 -13.00
C LYS A 28 -10.51 5.24 -12.15
N THR A 29 -10.75 4.57 -11.03
CA THR A 29 -11.71 4.98 -9.99
C THR A 29 -11.04 5.01 -8.61
N LYS A 30 -11.68 5.69 -7.65
CA LYS A 30 -11.22 5.68 -6.24
C LYS A 30 -11.17 4.27 -5.67
N ASP A 31 -12.20 3.47 -5.92
CA ASP A 31 -12.31 2.11 -5.40
C ASP A 31 -11.24 1.20 -5.99
N GLU A 32 -10.94 1.36 -7.28
CA GLU A 32 -9.85 0.64 -7.93
C GLU A 32 -8.50 1.00 -7.31
N ALA A 33 -8.21 2.29 -7.13
CA ALA A 33 -6.97 2.75 -6.50
C ALA A 33 -6.81 2.19 -5.07
N ILE A 34 -7.89 2.21 -4.28
CA ILE A 34 -7.89 1.66 -2.91
C ILE A 34 -7.73 0.13 -2.94
N SER A 35 -8.38 -0.57 -3.87
CA SER A 35 -8.30 -2.03 -3.99
C SER A 35 -6.87 -2.48 -4.30
N ARG A 36 -6.23 -1.83 -5.28
CA ARG A 36 -4.85 -2.13 -5.67
C ARG A 36 -3.86 -1.77 -4.55
N LEU A 37 -4.04 -0.62 -3.89
CA LEU A 37 -3.26 -0.24 -2.72
C LEU A 37 -3.31 -1.33 -1.63
N LYS A 38 -4.47 -1.93 -1.37
CA LYS A 38 -4.60 -3.03 -0.39
C LYS A 38 -3.79 -4.27 -0.77
N THR A 39 -3.75 -4.61 -2.06
CA THR A 39 -2.90 -5.69 -2.56
C THR A 39 -1.42 -5.36 -2.36
N GLY A 40 -0.98 -4.16 -2.78
CA GLY A 40 0.40 -3.71 -2.59
C GLY A 40 0.82 -3.67 -1.11
N LEU A 41 -0.08 -3.29 -0.20
CA LEU A 41 0.17 -3.34 1.25
C LEU A 41 0.35 -4.77 1.76
N ALA A 42 -0.45 -5.73 1.28
CA ALA A 42 -0.31 -7.13 1.68
C ALA A 42 1.03 -7.71 1.24
N GLU A 43 1.45 -7.41 0.00
CA GLU A 43 2.75 -7.80 -0.54
C GLU A 43 3.91 -7.15 0.22
N HIS A 44 3.82 -5.84 0.49
CA HIS A 44 4.82 -5.11 1.26
C HIS A 44 5.03 -5.70 2.67
N ILE A 45 3.95 -6.04 3.36
CA ILE A 45 4.01 -6.66 4.70
C ILE A 45 4.60 -8.07 4.62
N ALA A 46 4.25 -8.86 3.61
CA ALA A 46 4.81 -10.19 3.42
C ALA A 46 6.34 -10.13 3.25
N VAL A 47 6.84 -9.19 2.43
CA VAL A 47 8.28 -8.98 2.27
C VAL A 47 8.95 -8.58 3.58
N LEU A 48 8.35 -7.66 4.36
CA LEU A 48 8.89 -7.26 5.66
C LEU A 48 8.96 -8.43 6.65
N HIS A 49 7.93 -9.28 6.69
CA HIS A 49 7.93 -10.48 7.52
C HIS A 49 9.03 -11.46 7.08
N GLU A 50 9.19 -11.72 5.78
CA GLU A 50 10.26 -12.59 5.29
C GLU A 50 11.65 -12.05 5.65
N MET A 51 11.84 -10.73 5.63
CA MET A 51 13.11 -10.11 6.01
C MET A 51 13.38 -10.26 7.52
N THR A 52 12.34 -10.12 8.36
CA THR A 52 12.49 -10.29 9.81
C THR A 52 12.69 -11.75 10.22
N GLU A 53 12.13 -12.72 9.50
CA GLU A 53 12.35 -14.14 9.73
C GLU A 53 13.72 -14.65 9.24
N LYS A 54 14.38 -13.90 8.34
CA LYS A 54 15.71 -14.22 7.79
C LYS A 54 16.87 -13.53 8.50
N ASP A 55 16.63 -12.82 9.60
CA ASP A 55 17.68 -12.28 10.48
C ASP A 55 17.89 -13.19 11.72
N PRO A 56 18.73 -14.24 11.63
CA PRO A 56 19.19 -14.98 12.81
C PRO A 56 20.32 -14.19 13.49
N THR A 57 19.99 -13.09 14.15
CA THR A 57 20.87 -12.50 15.17
C THR A 57 20.07 -12.02 16.36
N SER A 58 19.88 -12.91 17.32
CA SER A 58 20.15 -12.69 18.75
C SER A 58 20.33 -14.02 19.45
#